data_AF-A0ABC8S885-F1
#
_entry.id   AF-A0ABC8S885-F1
#
_cell.length_a   1.000
_cell.length_b   1.000
_cell.length_c   1.000
_cell.angle_alpha   90.00
_cell.angle_beta   90.00
_cell.angle_gamma   90.00
#
_symmetry.space_group_name_H-M   'P 1'
#
loop_
_entity.id
_entity.type
_entity.pdbx_description
1 polymer ?
#
loop_
_entity_poly.entity_id
_entity_poly.type
_entity_poly.pdbx_seq_one_letter_code
_entity_poly.pdbx_strand_id
1 'polypeptide(L)'
;MHFSPSPSSLHFILTIILISMITPTFLCANEVRYENCGENFSCGGISSIKYPFWGANRADYCGKPGFELECHDNVPLITVTSEKYRVLAIASQLHNLIVVRDDFWNNICPARLVNTSLESTVFSYAFGLRNLTLFYGCTYNSVPILGNSSKYDCGVNSTNSNLFYVTTNITIDPRWGMSCNDTVIVPVFEGSARALEDNFTNLGTVIDGGFELQWNESDQCSKCVESGGECGYNRTENQFTCFCHDQPYSNACLTRPDNEQYTACGELFECANIQGIGYPFWGQNRLPYCGHPRFRLNCQGDAPIITILSMDFRVLAIDNKTQTLTVARQDLWNNICPIFLYNTTMDFNIFSYSIRQRNISLHYGCTRFPVPLQNQFDCNVNSTPSSSYFTMGETPNFVINNTTITCNSNVIVPVNETSTEILSSLSATTNNLTAALDGGFQLQWDANNMYCTQCNDSGGRCGSDSSNTSFACYCLDGSYARTCRNTDQTGKVLELLMPYRQHCIVDQIGGHLIFKFSDLETQALEFARTWPGFEDCIYGCR
;
A
#
# COMPACT_ATOMS: atom_id res chain seq x y z
N MET A 1 61.12 -30.02 -24.52
CA MET A 1 60.79 -30.47 -23.15
C MET A 1 59.27 -30.56 -23.08
N HIS A 2 58.73 -31.77 -23.11
CA HIS A 2 57.30 -31.99 -22.90
C HIS A 2 57.02 -31.86 -21.41
N PHE A 3 56.32 -30.80 -21.01
CA PHE A 3 55.77 -30.69 -19.67
C PHE A 3 54.52 -31.57 -19.58
N SER A 4 54.69 -32.75 -18.99
CA SER A 4 53.56 -33.57 -18.54
C SER A 4 52.99 -32.95 -17.26
N PRO A 5 51.72 -32.53 -17.21
CA PRO A 5 51.12 -32.01 -16.00
C PRO A 5 51.04 -33.12 -14.93
N SER A 6 51.29 -32.77 -13.67
CA SER A 6 51.31 -33.72 -12.55
C SER A 6 49.93 -34.34 -12.33
N PRO A 7 49.83 -35.61 -11.87
CA PRO A 7 48.55 -36.30 -11.66
C PRO A 7 47.58 -35.53 -10.75
N SER A 8 48.11 -34.76 -9.81
CA SER A 8 47.37 -33.89 -8.89
C SER A 8 46.66 -32.72 -9.57
N SER A 9 47.25 -32.15 -10.63
CA SER A 9 46.65 -31.04 -11.38
C SER A 9 45.50 -31.50 -12.28
N LEU A 10 45.58 -32.73 -12.80
CA LEU A 10 44.50 -33.32 -13.60
C LEU A 10 43.26 -33.66 -12.76
N HIS A 11 43.47 -34.14 -11.53
CA HIS A 11 42.37 -34.40 -10.59
C HIS A 11 41.67 -33.12 -10.16
N PHE A 12 42.39 -32.03 -9.92
CA PHE A 12 41.80 -30.75 -9.55
C PHE A 12 40.92 -30.17 -10.67
N ILE A 13 41.38 -30.27 -11.92
CA ILE A 13 40.62 -29.84 -13.10
C ILE A 13 39.38 -30.72 -13.30
N LEU A 14 39.51 -32.05 -13.17
CA LEU A 14 38.35 -32.95 -13.25
C LEU A 14 37.32 -32.68 -12.16
N THR A 15 37.74 -32.40 -10.92
CA THR A 15 36.82 -32.07 -9.84
C THR A 15 36.09 -30.75 -10.09
N ILE A 16 36.75 -29.73 -10.65
CA ILE A 16 36.09 -28.45 -11.00
C ILE A 16 35.05 -28.66 -12.11
N ILE A 17 35.36 -29.47 -13.13
CA ILE A 17 34.42 -29.79 -14.22
C ILE A 17 33.23 -30.63 -13.71
N LEU A 18 33.48 -31.58 -12.80
CA LEU A 18 32.41 -32.36 -12.16
C LEU A 18 31.53 -31.47 -11.28
N ILE A 19 32.10 -30.53 -10.52
CA ILE A 19 31.33 -29.57 -9.71
C ILE A 19 30.50 -28.62 -10.61
N SER A 20 31.00 -28.21 -11.77
CA SER A 20 30.24 -27.38 -12.72
C SER A 20 29.14 -28.15 -13.46
N MET A 21 29.23 -29.48 -13.54
CA MET A 21 28.22 -30.36 -14.15
C MET A 21 27.16 -30.84 -13.14
N ILE A 22 27.40 -30.67 -11.83
CA ILE A 22 26.49 -31.07 -10.74
C ILE A 22 25.71 -29.87 -10.19
N THR A 23 26.07 -28.63 -10.51
CA THR A 23 25.18 -27.49 -10.28
C THR A 23 24.14 -27.43 -11.40
N PRO A 24 22.85 -27.80 -11.16
CA PRO A 24 21.82 -27.39 -12.08
C PRO A 24 21.82 -25.87 -12.11
N THR A 25 22.13 -25.29 -13.26
CA THR A 25 21.84 -23.88 -13.52
C THR A 25 20.33 -23.74 -13.56
N PHE A 26 19.67 -23.72 -12.40
CA PHE A 26 18.36 -23.13 -12.26
C PHE A 26 18.55 -21.61 -12.35
N LEU A 27 18.76 -21.12 -13.57
CA LEU A 27 18.21 -19.82 -13.89
C LEU A 27 16.70 -20.02 -13.79
N CYS A 28 16.07 -19.51 -12.74
CA CYS A 28 14.63 -19.30 -12.75
C CYS A 28 14.37 -18.32 -13.89
N ALA A 29 14.19 -18.83 -15.11
CA ALA A 29 13.63 -18.02 -16.18
C ALA A 29 12.21 -17.70 -15.71
N ASN A 30 11.94 -16.42 -15.47
CA ASN A 30 10.57 -15.98 -15.22
C ASN A 30 9.70 -16.51 -16.36
N GLU A 31 8.57 -17.11 -16.01
CA GLU A 31 7.58 -17.52 -16.99
C GLU A 31 7.13 -16.28 -17.78
N VAL A 32 7.50 -16.20 -19.06
CA VAL A 32 7.24 -15.02 -19.92
C VAL A 32 5.74 -14.67 -19.96
N ARG A 33 4.88 -15.68 -19.84
CA ARG A 33 3.42 -15.49 -19.80
C ARG A 33 2.95 -14.79 -18.53
N TYR A 34 3.63 -14.96 -17.39
CA TYR A 34 3.35 -14.21 -16.17
C TYR A 34 3.60 -12.71 -16.38
N GLU A 35 4.77 -12.35 -16.90
CA GLU A 35 5.11 -10.94 -17.16
C GLU A 35 4.15 -10.31 -18.19
N ASN A 36 3.93 -10.98 -19.32
CA ASN A 36 3.06 -10.48 -20.38
C ASN A 36 1.61 -10.26 -19.94
N CYS A 37 1.08 -11.11 -19.05
CA CYS A 37 -0.29 -10.96 -18.58
C CYS A 37 -0.45 -9.93 -17.45
N GLY A 38 0.64 -9.63 -16.73
CA GLY A 38 0.68 -8.60 -15.68
C GLY A 38 0.75 -7.16 -16.20
N GLU A 39 1.17 -6.95 -17.46
CA GLU A 39 1.25 -5.61 -18.05
C GLU A 39 -0.11 -4.88 -18.07
N ASN A 40 -0.04 -3.54 -18.05
CA ASN A 40 -1.24 -2.72 -18.17
C ASN A 40 -1.78 -2.76 -19.61
N PHE A 41 -3.01 -3.25 -19.76
CA PHE A 41 -3.73 -3.25 -21.02
C PHE A 41 -4.74 -2.11 -21.08
N SER A 42 -4.73 -1.36 -22.19
CA SER A 42 -5.68 -0.30 -22.47
C SER A 42 -6.18 -0.39 -23.91
N CYS A 43 -7.44 0.01 -24.12
CA CYS A 43 -8.08 -0.01 -25.43
C CYS A 43 -9.07 1.15 -25.52
N GLY A 44 -8.88 2.03 -26.51
CA GLY A 44 -9.84 3.07 -26.86
C GLY A 44 -10.35 3.94 -25.71
N GLY A 45 -9.43 4.47 -24.90
CA GLY A 45 -9.74 5.32 -23.75
C GLY A 45 -10.07 4.56 -22.46
N ILE A 46 -10.27 3.24 -22.52
CA ILE A 46 -10.45 2.39 -21.34
C ILE A 46 -9.07 1.90 -20.89
N SER A 47 -8.65 2.29 -19.69
CA SER A 47 -7.39 1.88 -19.08
C SER A 47 -7.56 0.75 -18.07
N SER A 48 -6.46 0.06 -17.76
CA SER A 48 -6.42 -0.97 -16.70
C SER A 48 -7.35 -2.15 -16.94
N ILE A 49 -7.49 -2.55 -18.20
CA ILE A 49 -8.28 -3.71 -18.61
C ILE A 49 -7.57 -4.99 -18.14
N LYS A 50 -8.29 -5.87 -17.44
CA LYS A 50 -7.74 -7.12 -16.87
C LYS A 50 -8.43 -8.34 -17.47
N TYR A 51 -7.97 -9.53 -17.08
CA TYR A 51 -8.66 -10.78 -17.38
C TYR A 51 -10.15 -10.63 -17.03
N PRO A 52 -11.10 -11.11 -17.86
CA PRO A 52 -10.93 -12.05 -18.98
C PRO A 52 -10.61 -11.41 -20.35
N PHE A 53 -10.46 -10.09 -20.45
CA PHE A 53 -10.29 -9.39 -21.73
C PHE A 53 -8.85 -9.46 -22.27
N TRP A 54 -8.74 -9.63 -23.58
CA TRP A 54 -7.50 -9.68 -24.35
C TRP A 54 -7.69 -9.05 -25.73
N GLY A 55 -6.63 -8.95 -26.54
CA GLY A 55 -6.70 -8.37 -27.88
C GLY A 55 -5.80 -7.14 -28.04
N ALA A 56 -5.78 -6.59 -29.25
CA ALA A 56 -4.80 -5.58 -29.70
C ALA A 56 -3.36 -6.00 -29.38
N ASN A 57 -2.72 -5.37 -28.39
CA ASN A 57 -1.34 -5.68 -27.98
C ASN A 57 -1.25 -6.72 -26.86
N ARG A 58 -2.38 -7.12 -26.24
CA ARG A 58 -2.40 -8.12 -25.18
C ARG A 58 -2.55 -9.51 -25.78
N ALA A 59 -1.61 -10.39 -25.46
CA ALA A 59 -1.60 -11.76 -25.97
C ALA A 59 -2.88 -12.52 -25.62
N ASP A 60 -3.30 -13.41 -26.52
CA ASP A 60 -4.58 -14.09 -26.44
C ASP A 60 -4.69 -15.01 -25.23
N TYR A 61 -3.62 -15.70 -24.86
CA TYR A 61 -3.56 -16.52 -23.66
C TYR A 61 -3.73 -15.74 -22.34
N CYS A 62 -3.72 -14.40 -22.35
CA CYS A 62 -4.01 -13.57 -21.16
C CYS A 62 -5.51 -13.30 -20.96
N GLY A 63 -6.39 -13.88 -21.78
CA GLY A 63 -7.83 -13.72 -21.65
C GLY A 63 -8.62 -14.88 -22.21
N LYS A 64 -9.93 -14.87 -22.00
CA LYS A 64 -10.83 -15.98 -22.30
C LYS A 64 -11.43 -15.85 -23.72
N PRO A 65 -11.71 -16.96 -24.43
CA PRO A 65 -12.42 -16.89 -25.71
C PRO A 65 -13.78 -16.16 -25.54
N GLY A 66 -14.12 -15.29 -26.50
CA GLY A 66 -15.32 -14.44 -26.44
C GLY A 66 -15.15 -13.08 -25.77
N PHE A 67 -13.97 -12.77 -25.22
CA PHE A 67 -13.62 -11.47 -24.62
C PHE A 67 -12.53 -10.72 -25.41
N GLU A 68 -12.41 -11.00 -26.70
CA GLU A 68 -11.47 -10.30 -27.57
C GLU A 68 -11.93 -8.87 -27.82
N LEU A 69 -11.06 -7.91 -27.51
CA LEU A 69 -11.24 -6.50 -27.81
C LEU A 69 -10.41 -6.11 -29.03
N GLU A 70 -11.09 -5.53 -30.01
CA GLU A 70 -10.48 -4.90 -31.16
C GLU A 70 -10.35 -3.39 -30.89
N CYS A 71 -9.15 -2.81 -31.05
CA CYS A 71 -8.94 -1.37 -30.88
C CYS A 71 -8.64 -0.73 -32.24
N HIS A 72 -9.66 -0.24 -32.93
CA HIS A 72 -9.51 0.46 -34.22
C HIS A 72 -9.68 1.96 -34.00
N ASP A 73 -8.71 2.78 -34.42
CA ASP A 73 -8.76 4.25 -34.30
C ASP A 73 -9.17 4.76 -32.90
N ASN A 74 -8.61 4.15 -31.84
CA ASN A 74 -8.97 4.41 -30.43
C ASN A 74 -10.44 4.13 -30.07
N VAL A 75 -11.10 3.23 -30.79
CA VAL A 75 -12.43 2.71 -30.44
C VAL A 75 -12.31 1.28 -29.95
N PRO A 76 -12.78 0.97 -28.73
CA PRO A 76 -12.82 -0.40 -28.24
C PRO A 76 -14.08 -1.09 -28.78
N LEU A 77 -13.90 -2.14 -29.56
CA LEU A 77 -14.95 -2.95 -30.14
C LEU A 77 -14.89 -4.38 -29.60
N ILE A 78 -16.05 -4.98 -29.40
CA ILE A 78 -16.21 -6.40 -29.05
C ILE A 78 -17.22 -7.05 -29.98
N THR A 79 -16.92 -8.25 -30.44
CA THR A 79 -17.86 -9.05 -31.22
C THR A 79 -18.57 -10.02 -30.27
N VAL A 80 -19.89 -9.88 -30.17
CA VAL A 80 -20.73 -10.82 -29.40
C VAL A 80 -21.63 -11.52 -30.39
N THR A 81 -21.57 -12.86 -30.39
CA THR A 81 -22.18 -13.77 -31.38
C THR A 81 -21.78 -13.45 -32.82
N SER A 82 -22.43 -12.48 -33.46
CA SER A 82 -22.16 -12.07 -34.84
C SER A 82 -22.30 -10.56 -35.06
N GLU A 83 -22.60 -9.80 -34.01
CA GLU A 83 -22.75 -8.35 -34.10
C GLU A 83 -21.56 -7.66 -33.40
N LYS A 84 -21.14 -6.52 -33.97
CA LYS A 84 -20.08 -5.70 -33.40
C LYS A 84 -20.68 -4.65 -32.48
N TYR A 85 -20.10 -4.55 -31.29
CA TYR A 85 -20.48 -3.60 -30.27
C TYR A 85 -19.30 -2.70 -29.93
N ARG A 86 -19.58 -1.42 -29.77
CA ARG A 86 -18.67 -0.47 -29.15
C ARG A 86 -18.79 -0.59 -27.63
N VAL A 87 -17.65 -0.72 -26.97
CA VAL A 87 -17.58 -0.81 -25.50
C VAL A 87 -17.46 0.60 -24.93
N LEU A 88 -18.42 1.01 -24.11
CA LEU A 88 -18.43 2.34 -23.49
C LEU A 88 -17.72 2.34 -22.14
N ALA A 89 -17.87 1.24 -21.39
CA ALA A 89 -17.23 1.07 -20.10
C ALA A 89 -17.05 -0.41 -19.76
N ILE A 90 -16.00 -0.73 -19.00
CA ILE A 90 -15.76 -2.05 -18.41
C ILE A 90 -15.58 -1.85 -16.91
N ALA A 91 -16.38 -2.55 -16.11
CA ALA A 91 -16.21 -2.59 -14.66
C ALA A 91 -15.89 -4.04 -14.24
N SER A 92 -14.60 -4.40 -14.32
CA SER A 92 -14.11 -5.76 -14.07
C SER A 92 -14.50 -6.30 -12.68
N GLN A 93 -14.55 -5.44 -11.67
CA GLN A 93 -14.92 -5.83 -10.29
C GLN A 93 -16.39 -6.25 -10.15
N LEU A 94 -17.26 -5.71 -11.00
CA LEU A 94 -18.70 -6.01 -11.02
C LEU A 94 -19.06 -7.02 -12.10
N HIS A 95 -18.07 -7.47 -12.89
CA HIS A 95 -18.23 -8.36 -14.02
C HIS A 95 -19.28 -7.88 -15.04
N ASN A 96 -19.28 -6.58 -15.33
CA ASN A 96 -20.17 -5.94 -16.28
C ASN A 96 -19.45 -5.00 -17.26
N LEU A 97 -20.07 -4.83 -18.43
CA LEU A 97 -19.65 -3.90 -19.46
C LEU A 97 -20.86 -3.21 -20.08
N ILE A 98 -20.70 -1.94 -20.43
CA ILE A 98 -21.71 -1.17 -21.14
C ILE A 98 -21.33 -1.16 -22.61
N VAL A 99 -22.27 -1.57 -23.46
CA VAL A 99 -22.07 -1.71 -24.89
C VAL A 99 -23.18 -1.04 -25.68
N VAL A 100 -22.83 -0.58 -26.87
CA VAL A 100 -23.78 -0.11 -27.88
C VAL A 100 -23.44 -0.77 -29.20
N ARG A 101 -24.46 -1.12 -29.99
CA ARG A 101 -24.23 -1.63 -31.33
C ARG A 101 -23.46 -0.61 -32.16
N ASP A 102 -22.36 -1.01 -32.76
CA ASP A 102 -21.47 -0.05 -33.43
C ASP A 102 -22.13 0.57 -34.67
N ASP A 103 -23.00 -0.17 -35.37
CA ASP A 103 -23.78 0.35 -36.50
C ASP A 103 -24.86 1.36 -36.12
N PHE A 104 -25.21 1.42 -34.82
CA PHE A 104 -26.13 2.39 -34.25
C PHE A 104 -25.45 3.64 -33.66
N TRP A 105 -24.13 3.62 -33.50
CA TRP A 105 -23.37 4.70 -32.88
C TRP A 105 -23.43 5.98 -33.73
N ASN A 106 -23.97 7.06 -33.16
CA ASN A 106 -24.26 8.32 -33.88
C ASN A 106 -25.14 8.13 -35.14
N ASN A 107 -25.83 6.99 -35.28
CA ASN A 107 -26.66 6.69 -36.43
C ASN A 107 -27.85 5.77 -36.05
N ILE A 108 -29.03 6.35 -35.89
CA ILE A 108 -30.26 5.59 -35.59
C ILE A 108 -30.84 4.85 -36.82
N CYS A 109 -30.17 4.90 -37.97
CA CYS A 109 -30.61 4.30 -39.22
C CYS A 109 -29.51 3.37 -39.79
N PRO A 110 -29.29 2.18 -39.21
CA PRO A 110 -28.28 1.26 -39.70
C PRO A 110 -28.66 0.66 -41.06
N ALA A 111 -27.67 0.20 -41.82
CA ALA A 111 -27.90 -0.43 -43.13
C ALA A 111 -28.59 -1.80 -43.03
N ARG A 112 -28.49 -2.47 -41.87
CA ARG A 112 -29.11 -3.78 -41.60
C ARG A 112 -30.05 -3.66 -40.41
N LEU A 113 -31.32 -3.98 -40.62
CA LEU A 113 -32.36 -3.93 -39.60
C LEU A 113 -32.55 -5.33 -38.99
N VAL A 114 -31.73 -5.65 -38.00
CA VAL A 114 -31.79 -6.92 -37.26
C VAL A 114 -32.00 -6.65 -35.78
N ASN A 115 -32.79 -7.48 -35.11
CA ASN A 115 -33.00 -7.38 -33.66
C ASN A 115 -31.66 -7.53 -32.92
N THR A 116 -31.52 -6.78 -31.83
CA THR A 116 -30.41 -6.96 -30.90
C THR A 116 -30.73 -8.16 -30.03
N SER A 117 -30.35 -9.35 -30.49
CA SER A 117 -30.46 -10.59 -29.70
C SER A 117 -29.12 -10.97 -29.10
N LEU A 118 -29.15 -11.45 -27.86
CA LEU A 118 -27.97 -11.95 -27.16
C LEU A 118 -28.15 -13.45 -26.96
N GLU A 119 -27.63 -14.23 -27.89
CA GLU A 119 -27.52 -15.70 -27.77
C GLU A 119 -26.07 -16.07 -27.44
N SER A 120 -25.57 -15.57 -26.31
CA SER A 120 -24.19 -15.76 -25.85
C SER A 120 -24.13 -16.73 -24.67
N THR A 121 -23.11 -17.58 -24.64
CA THR A 121 -22.78 -18.40 -23.47
C THR A 121 -21.88 -17.67 -22.48
N VAL A 122 -21.37 -16.49 -22.87
CA VAL A 122 -20.37 -15.72 -22.14
C VAL A 122 -20.98 -14.50 -21.46
N PHE A 123 -21.92 -13.84 -22.14
CA PHE A 123 -22.59 -12.63 -21.67
C PHE A 123 -24.08 -12.86 -21.48
N SER A 124 -24.66 -12.22 -20.47
CA SER A 124 -26.11 -12.09 -20.28
C SER A 124 -26.49 -10.62 -20.11
N TYR A 125 -27.74 -10.29 -20.39
CA TYR A 125 -28.28 -8.97 -20.07
C TYR A 125 -28.25 -8.71 -18.56
N ALA A 126 -27.84 -7.52 -18.14
CA ALA A 126 -27.94 -7.09 -16.76
C ALA A 126 -29.39 -6.71 -16.39
N PHE A 127 -29.65 -6.49 -15.10
CA PHE A 127 -30.96 -6.05 -14.61
C PHE A 127 -31.24 -4.58 -14.95
N GLY A 128 -32.53 -4.20 -14.96
CA GLY A 128 -32.92 -2.80 -15.19
C GLY A 128 -32.89 -2.35 -16.65
N LEU A 129 -32.93 -3.29 -17.60
CA LEU A 129 -33.07 -3.01 -19.02
C LEU A 129 -34.53 -3.10 -19.48
N ARG A 130 -34.85 -2.32 -20.52
CA ARG A 130 -36.14 -2.32 -21.19
C ARG A 130 -35.93 -2.41 -22.70
N ASN A 131 -36.84 -3.09 -23.39
CA ASN A 131 -36.82 -3.19 -24.86
C ASN A 131 -37.38 -1.91 -25.48
N LEU A 132 -36.54 -1.18 -26.21
CA LEU A 132 -36.95 -0.10 -27.10
C LEU A 132 -37.20 -0.70 -28.49
N THR A 133 -38.43 -0.55 -29.00
CA THR A 133 -38.80 -1.06 -30.32
C THR A 133 -38.80 0.07 -31.33
N LEU A 134 -38.01 -0.09 -32.39
CA LEU A 134 -37.85 0.83 -33.51
C LEU A 134 -38.59 0.27 -34.73
N PHE A 135 -39.44 1.08 -35.35
CA PHE A 135 -40.25 0.73 -36.51
C PHE A 135 -39.84 1.57 -37.71
N TYR A 136 -39.48 0.92 -38.82
CA TYR A 136 -38.96 1.59 -40.01
C TYR A 136 -39.94 1.48 -41.18
N GLY A 137 -40.07 2.57 -41.94
CA GLY A 137 -40.81 2.58 -43.21
C GLY A 137 -42.33 2.46 -43.04
N CYS A 138 -42.88 3.01 -41.96
CA CYS A 138 -44.31 2.83 -41.67
C CYS A 138 -45.23 3.69 -42.55
N THR A 139 -46.30 3.08 -43.07
CA THR A 139 -47.44 3.74 -43.72
C THR A 139 -48.57 3.91 -42.72
N TYR A 140 -49.21 5.08 -42.71
CA TYR A 140 -50.17 5.46 -41.66
C TYR A 140 -51.48 6.00 -42.23
N ASN A 141 -52.61 5.46 -41.74
CA ASN A 141 -53.95 6.01 -41.94
C ASN A 141 -54.43 6.71 -40.66
N SER A 142 -53.96 7.94 -40.42
CA SER A 142 -54.59 8.93 -39.51
C SER A 142 -55.23 8.44 -38.18
N VAL A 143 -54.49 7.83 -37.25
CA VAL A 143 -54.91 7.62 -35.83
C VAL A 143 -53.79 7.92 -34.81
N PRO A 144 -53.96 8.88 -33.87
CA PRO A 144 -52.88 9.30 -32.98
C PRO A 144 -52.38 8.11 -32.14
N ILE A 145 -51.11 7.74 -32.33
CA ILE A 145 -50.47 6.65 -31.59
C ILE A 145 -50.38 7.09 -30.12
N LEU A 146 -50.87 6.25 -29.22
CA LEU A 146 -50.75 6.47 -27.78
C LEU A 146 -49.30 6.18 -27.36
N GLY A 147 -48.47 7.23 -27.34
CA GLY A 147 -47.09 7.19 -26.88
C GLY A 147 -46.30 8.39 -27.40
N ASN A 148 -45.30 8.82 -26.63
CA ASN A 148 -44.36 9.86 -27.06
C ASN A 148 -43.53 9.32 -28.24
N SER A 149 -44.01 9.55 -29.45
CA SER A 149 -43.36 9.14 -30.70
C SER A 149 -42.88 10.38 -31.45
N SER A 150 -41.61 10.37 -31.88
CA SER A 150 -41.02 11.40 -32.73
C SER A 150 -40.66 10.82 -34.09
N LYS A 151 -40.93 11.56 -35.16
CA LYS A 151 -40.60 11.17 -36.53
C LYS A 151 -39.14 11.50 -36.83
N TYR A 152 -38.36 10.50 -37.26
CA TYR A 152 -37.04 10.71 -37.86
C TYR A 152 -37.05 10.25 -39.32
N ASP A 153 -36.31 10.95 -40.18
CA ASP A 153 -36.18 10.59 -41.59
C ASP A 153 -34.91 9.73 -41.77
N CYS A 154 -35.10 8.43 -42.02
CA CYS A 154 -34.02 7.50 -42.35
C CYS A 154 -33.90 7.32 -43.87
N GLY A 155 -32.73 7.58 -44.44
CA GLY A 155 -32.44 7.30 -45.84
C GLY A 155 -32.00 5.85 -46.05
N VAL A 156 -32.90 4.88 -45.91
CA VAL A 156 -32.57 3.48 -46.25
C VAL A 156 -32.81 3.28 -47.74
N ASN A 157 -31.77 2.93 -48.50
CA ASN A 157 -31.82 2.63 -49.93
C ASN A 157 -32.57 3.68 -50.79
N SER A 158 -32.22 4.97 -50.64
CA SER A 158 -32.76 6.10 -51.45
C SER A 158 -34.27 6.37 -51.33
N THR A 159 -34.94 5.79 -50.34
CA THR A 159 -36.32 6.15 -49.93
C THR A 159 -36.32 6.71 -48.51
N ASN A 160 -36.79 7.96 -48.35
CA ASN A 160 -37.03 8.55 -47.03
C ASN A 160 -38.05 7.69 -46.27
N SER A 161 -37.56 6.92 -45.32
CA SER A 161 -38.36 6.02 -44.50
C SER A 161 -38.58 6.66 -43.13
N ASN A 162 -39.83 6.74 -42.72
CA ASN A 162 -40.17 7.27 -41.40
C ASN A 162 -39.75 6.25 -40.33
N LEU A 163 -39.09 6.72 -39.28
CA LEU A 163 -38.78 5.96 -38.07
C LEU A 163 -39.73 6.35 -36.94
N PHE A 164 -40.28 5.35 -36.27
CA PHE A 164 -41.07 5.48 -35.05
C PHE A 164 -40.45 4.62 -33.94
N TYR A 165 -40.57 5.05 -32.68
CA TYR A 165 -40.10 4.26 -31.55
C TYR A 165 -41.17 4.11 -30.48
N VAL A 166 -41.09 3.02 -29.74
CA VAL A 166 -41.95 2.72 -28.59
C VAL A 166 -41.10 2.10 -27.49
N THR A 167 -41.25 2.59 -26.27
CA THR A 167 -40.53 2.13 -25.07
C THR A 167 -41.29 1.07 -24.27
N THR A 168 -42.52 0.75 -24.63
CA THR A 168 -43.38 -0.24 -23.98
C THR A 168 -43.73 -1.41 -24.91
N ASN A 169 -44.03 -2.58 -24.35
CA ASN A 169 -44.58 -3.70 -25.13
C ASN A 169 -46.01 -3.37 -25.57
N ILE A 170 -46.15 -2.66 -26.68
CA ILE A 170 -47.44 -2.45 -27.32
C ILE A 170 -47.71 -3.66 -28.22
N THR A 171 -48.82 -4.34 -27.99
CA THR A 171 -49.45 -5.16 -29.03
C THR A 171 -50.07 -4.20 -30.04
N ILE A 172 -49.47 -4.08 -31.23
CA ILE A 172 -50.11 -3.34 -32.33
C ILE A 172 -51.42 -4.06 -32.63
N ASP A 173 -52.53 -3.51 -32.16
CA ASP A 173 -53.85 -4.04 -32.47
C ASP A 173 -54.04 -3.89 -33.99
N PRO A 174 -54.35 -4.98 -34.73
CA PRO A 174 -54.53 -4.96 -36.19
C PRO A 174 -55.52 -3.90 -36.68
N ARG A 175 -56.40 -3.38 -35.80
CA ARG A 175 -57.37 -2.31 -36.09
C ARG A 175 -56.73 -0.92 -36.30
N TRP A 176 -55.47 -0.72 -35.96
CA TRP A 176 -54.79 0.58 -36.01
C TRP A 176 -54.16 0.91 -37.37
N GLY A 177 -54.19 -0.03 -38.32
CA GLY A 177 -53.81 0.21 -39.72
C GLY A 177 -52.36 0.66 -39.94
N MET A 178 -51.48 0.48 -38.96
CA MET A 178 -50.06 0.77 -39.07
C MET A 178 -49.33 -0.44 -39.63
N SER A 179 -48.76 -0.30 -40.82
CA SER A 179 -47.90 -1.31 -41.45
C SER A 179 -46.51 -0.72 -41.58
N CYS A 180 -45.51 -1.41 -41.03
CA CYS A 180 -44.10 -1.04 -41.11
C CYS A 180 -43.34 -2.11 -41.87
N ASN A 181 -42.29 -1.71 -42.58
CA ASN A 181 -41.48 -2.64 -43.37
C ASN A 181 -40.64 -3.54 -42.47
N ASP A 182 -40.05 -2.95 -41.42
CA ASP A 182 -39.12 -3.63 -40.53
C ASP A 182 -39.26 -3.14 -39.09
N THR A 183 -38.86 -4.01 -38.17
CA THR A 183 -38.83 -3.72 -36.73
C THR A 183 -37.49 -4.16 -36.14
N VAL A 184 -36.93 -3.33 -35.25
CA VAL A 184 -35.70 -3.61 -34.54
C VAL A 184 -35.91 -3.38 -33.06
N ILE A 185 -35.61 -4.39 -32.26
CA ILE A 185 -35.60 -4.28 -30.80
C ILE A 185 -34.17 -4.01 -30.33
N VAL A 186 -34.01 -2.96 -29.52
CA VAL A 186 -32.75 -2.57 -28.90
C VAL A 186 -32.95 -2.49 -27.38
N PRO A 187 -32.17 -3.22 -26.58
CA PRO A 187 -32.15 -3.05 -25.13
C PRO A 187 -31.59 -1.66 -24.77
N VAL A 188 -32.21 -1.01 -23.80
CA VAL A 188 -31.75 0.27 -23.23
C VAL A 188 -31.96 0.27 -21.72
N PHE A 189 -31.23 1.09 -20.98
CA PHE A 189 -31.48 1.27 -19.55
C PHE A 189 -32.90 1.77 -19.29
N GLU A 190 -33.54 1.25 -18.24
CA GLU A 190 -34.89 1.67 -17.84
C GLU A 190 -34.97 3.17 -17.57
N GLY A 191 -33.94 3.74 -16.91
CA GLY A 191 -33.86 5.18 -16.68
C GLY A 191 -33.84 5.97 -17.99
N SER A 192 -33.10 5.51 -19.00
CA SER A 192 -33.04 6.14 -20.32
C SER A 192 -34.37 6.06 -21.07
N ALA A 193 -35.06 4.92 -21.00
CA ALA A 193 -36.39 4.76 -21.58
C ALA A 193 -37.41 5.72 -20.94
N ARG A 194 -37.41 5.86 -19.61
CA ARG A 194 -38.29 6.81 -18.90
C ARG A 194 -37.95 8.27 -19.23
N ALA A 195 -36.66 8.61 -19.29
CA ALA A 195 -36.24 9.95 -19.70
C ALA A 195 -36.69 10.29 -21.14
N LEU A 196 -36.77 9.28 -22.02
CA LEU A 196 -37.31 9.44 -23.37
C LEU A 196 -38.84 9.63 -23.36
N GLU A 197 -39.56 8.89 -22.52
CA GLU A 197 -41.00 9.04 -22.29
C GLU A 197 -41.37 10.42 -21.73
N ASP A 198 -40.52 11.00 -20.88
CA ASP A 198 -40.72 12.32 -20.29
C ASP A 198 -40.18 13.47 -21.17
N ASN A 199 -39.66 13.17 -22.36
CA ASN A 199 -39.00 14.12 -23.28
C ASN A 199 -37.80 14.87 -22.66
N PHE A 200 -37.12 14.30 -21.67
CA PHE A 200 -35.89 14.86 -21.10
C PHE A 200 -34.64 14.55 -21.92
N THR A 201 -34.72 13.57 -22.83
CA THR A 201 -33.64 13.19 -23.74
C THR A 201 -34.20 12.86 -25.13
N ASN A 202 -33.32 12.62 -26.09
CA ASN A 202 -33.69 12.23 -27.46
C ASN A 202 -33.29 10.78 -27.76
N LEU A 203 -33.87 10.22 -28.82
CA LEU A 203 -33.68 8.82 -29.21
C LEU A 203 -32.20 8.46 -29.46
N GLY A 204 -31.46 9.33 -30.14
CA GLY A 204 -30.04 9.11 -30.44
C GLY A 204 -29.23 8.96 -29.16
N THR A 205 -29.39 9.88 -28.21
CA THR A 205 -28.71 9.82 -26.90
C THR A 205 -29.06 8.57 -26.10
N VAL A 206 -30.29 8.06 -26.21
CA VAL A 206 -30.71 6.82 -25.54
C VAL A 206 -30.04 5.59 -26.15
N ILE A 207 -29.94 5.56 -27.49
CA ILE A 207 -29.27 4.47 -28.22
C ILE A 207 -27.75 4.53 -28.00
N ASP A 208 -27.15 5.71 -28.10
CA ASP A 208 -25.71 5.93 -27.86
C ASP A 208 -25.32 5.62 -26.41
N GLY A 209 -26.24 5.75 -25.46
CA GLY A 209 -26.04 5.33 -24.06
C GLY A 209 -25.90 3.81 -23.89
N GLY A 210 -26.33 3.03 -24.88
CA GLY A 210 -26.17 1.58 -24.92
C GLY A 210 -26.98 0.84 -23.85
N PHE A 211 -26.51 -0.37 -23.55
CA PHE A 211 -27.06 -1.25 -22.54
C PHE A 211 -25.96 -2.07 -21.88
N GLU A 212 -26.28 -2.63 -20.72
CA GLU A 212 -25.32 -3.36 -19.90
C GLU A 212 -25.41 -4.87 -20.13
N LEU A 213 -24.24 -5.46 -20.33
CA LEU A 213 -24.00 -6.88 -20.31
C LEU A 213 -23.21 -7.25 -19.06
N GLN A 214 -23.48 -8.42 -18.51
CA GLN A 214 -22.72 -9.01 -17.42
C GLN A 214 -22.14 -10.35 -17.87
N TRP A 215 -21.03 -10.76 -17.27
CA TRP A 215 -20.46 -12.09 -17.44
C TRP A 215 -20.29 -12.78 -16.09
N ASN A 216 -20.23 -14.11 -16.12
CA ASN A 216 -19.89 -14.89 -14.94
C ASN A 216 -18.39 -15.19 -14.97
N GLU A 217 -17.69 -14.74 -13.94
CA GLU A 217 -16.29 -15.08 -13.70
C GLU A 217 -16.19 -16.20 -12.67
N SER A 218 -15.23 -17.11 -12.87
CA SER A 218 -14.93 -18.12 -11.86
C SER A 218 -14.03 -17.53 -10.79
N ASP A 219 -14.19 -18.01 -9.55
CA ASP A 219 -13.28 -17.71 -8.44
C ASP A 219 -11.83 -18.16 -8.68
N GLN A 220 -11.57 -18.93 -9.75
CA GLN A 220 -10.24 -19.32 -10.20
C GLN A 220 -9.29 -18.13 -10.43
N CYS A 221 -9.77 -17.06 -11.07
CA CYS A 221 -8.91 -15.90 -11.32
C CYS A 221 -8.58 -15.16 -10.02
N SER A 222 -9.56 -14.97 -9.14
CA SER A 222 -9.33 -14.37 -7.82
C SER A 222 -8.31 -15.16 -7.00
N LYS A 223 -8.44 -16.50 -6.94
CA LYS A 223 -7.48 -17.38 -6.26
C LYS A 223 -6.07 -17.29 -6.84
N CYS A 224 -5.96 -17.20 -8.16
CA CYS A 224 -4.67 -17.02 -8.83
C CYS A 224 -3.99 -15.71 -8.42
N VAL A 225 -4.72 -14.59 -8.48
CA VAL A 225 -4.21 -13.27 -8.10
C VAL A 225 -3.84 -13.23 -6.62
N GLU A 226 -4.66 -13.81 -5.74
CA GLU A 226 -4.36 -13.93 -4.30
C GLU A 226 -3.07 -14.71 -4.03
N SER A 227 -2.76 -15.72 -4.86
CA SER A 227 -1.51 -16.49 -4.78
C SER A 227 -0.30 -15.80 -5.42
N GLY A 228 -0.46 -14.57 -5.93
CA GLY A 228 0.61 -13.80 -6.59
C GLY A 228 0.80 -14.08 -8.08
N GLY A 229 -0.12 -14.80 -8.71
CA GLY A 229 -0.13 -15.14 -10.13
C GLY A 229 -0.92 -14.16 -11.00
N GLU A 230 -0.85 -14.36 -12.31
CA GLU A 230 -1.62 -13.62 -13.31
C GLU A 230 -2.57 -14.57 -14.05
N CYS A 231 -3.84 -14.18 -14.16
CA CYS A 231 -4.87 -15.01 -14.78
C CYS A 231 -4.65 -15.15 -16.29
N GLY A 232 -4.89 -16.35 -16.80
CA GLY A 232 -4.78 -16.66 -18.21
C GLY A 232 -5.62 -17.84 -18.64
N TYR A 233 -5.41 -18.24 -19.88
CA TYR A 233 -6.18 -19.28 -20.52
C TYR A 233 -5.30 -20.17 -21.39
N ASN A 234 -5.32 -21.47 -21.11
CA ASN A 234 -4.65 -22.45 -21.94
C ASN A 234 -5.53 -22.75 -23.17
N ARG A 235 -5.13 -22.23 -24.33
CA ARG A 235 -5.82 -22.44 -25.61
C ARG A 235 -5.84 -23.90 -26.08
N THR A 236 -4.83 -24.68 -25.71
CA THR A 236 -4.71 -26.09 -26.13
C THR A 236 -5.70 -26.98 -25.38
N GLU A 237 -5.84 -26.75 -24.08
CA GLU A 237 -6.70 -27.53 -23.18
C GLU A 237 -8.08 -26.90 -22.97
N ASN A 238 -8.28 -25.69 -23.50
CA ASN A 238 -9.51 -24.90 -23.39
C ASN A 238 -9.95 -24.71 -21.92
N GLN A 239 -8.99 -24.37 -21.05
CA GLN A 239 -9.20 -24.20 -19.61
C GLN A 239 -8.47 -22.99 -19.04
N PHE A 240 -8.96 -22.52 -17.89
CA PHE A 240 -8.27 -21.50 -17.10
C PHE A 240 -6.86 -21.96 -16.72
N THR A 241 -5.92 -21.02 -16.67
CA THR A 241 -4.59 -21.27 -16.12
C THR A 241 -4.14 -20.05 -15.32
N CYS A 242 -3.42 -20.30 -14.23
CA CYS A 242 -2.76 -19.29 -13.45
C CYS A 242 -1.29 -19.24 -13.88
N PHE A 243 -0.84 -18.17 -14.52
CA PHE A 243 0.57 -17.98 -14.81
C PHE A 243 1.27 -17.51 -13.54
N CYS A 244 2.34 -18.18 -13.14
CA CYS A 244 3.14 -17.84 -11.97
C CYS A 244 4.58 -17.65 -12.38
N HIS A 245 5.39 -17.02 -11.52
CA HIS A 245 6.79 -16.71 -11.82
C HIS A 245 7.61 -17.94 -12.24
N ASP A 246 7.33 -19.09 -11.64
CA ASP A 246 8.00 -20.37 -11.90
C ASP A 246 7.41 -21.10 -13.11
N GLN A 247 6.10 -21.39 -13.11
CA GLN A 247 5.41 -22.10 -14.17
C GLN A 247 3.88 -21.89 -14.11
N PRO A 248 3.13 -22.25 -15.16
CA PRO A 248 1.67 -22.20 -15.13
C PRO A 248 1.08 -23.30 -14.22
N TYR A 249 0.04 -22.94 -13.47
CA TYR A 249 -0.77 -23.84 -12.66
C TYR A 249 -2.25 -23.81 -13.09
N SER A 250 -3.05 -24.75 -12.58
CA SER A 250 -4.46 -24.87 -12.96
C SER A 250 -5.39 -23.91 -12.23
N ASN A 251 -5.03 -23.41 -11.04
CA ASN A 251 -5.92 -22.58 -10.21
C ASN A 251 -5.19 -21.45 -9.49
N ALA A 252 -4.10 -21.78 -8.80
CA ALA A 252 -3.30 -20.85 -8.01
C ALA A 252 -1.83 -21.24 -8.12
N CYS A 253 -0.93 -20.29 -7.92
CA CYS A 253 0.48 -20.58 -7.77
C CYS A 253 0.67 -21.55 -6.61
N LEU A 254 1.55 -22.54 -6.79
CA LEU A 254 1.99 -23.31 -5.64
C LEU A 254 2.62 -22.32 -4.67
N THR A 255 2.00 -22.14 -3.53
CA THR A 255 2.72 -21.64 -2.38
C THR A 255 3.88 -22.61 -2.20
N ARG A 256 5.11 -22.14 -2.41
CA ARG A 256 6.24 -22.76 -1.71
C ARG A 256 5.79 -22.91 -0.26
N PRO A 257 6.15 -24.01 0.44
CA PRO A 257 5.77 -24.18 1.84
C PRO A 257 5.97 -22.84 2.53
N ASP A 258 4.87 -22.27 3.06
CA ASP A 258 4.79 -20.86 3.46
C ASP A 258 6.13 -20.45 3.99
N ASN A 259 6.76 -19.42 3.40
CA ASN A 259 8.01 -18.91 3.91
C ASN A 259 7.83 -18.74 5.42
N GLU A 260 8.47 -19.62 6.21
CA GLU A 260 8.16 -19.79 7.63
C GLU A 260 8.36 -18.45 8.34
N GLN A 261 9.31 -17.67 7.84
CA GLN A 261 9.57 -16.32 8.29
C GLN A 261 8.44 -15.34 7.94
N TYR A 262 7.84 -15.41 6.76
CA TYR A 262 6.67 -14.59 6.40
C TYR A 262 5.51 -14.83 7.37
N THR A 263 5.16 -16.10 7.60
CA THR A 263 4.06 -16.45 8.51
C THR A 263 4.40 -16.09 9.95
N ALA A 264 5.58 -16.46 10.44
CA ALA A 264 6.00 -16.20 11.81
C ALA A 264 6.09 -14.71 12.15
N CYS A 265 6.54 -13.87 11.20
CA CYS A 265 6.71 -12.44 11.44
C CYS A 265 5.44 -11.61 11.19
N GLY A 266 4.37 -12.23 10.66
CA GLY A 266 3.05 -11.64 10.53
C GLY A 266 2.27 -11.55 11.84
N GLU A 267 2.57 -12.41 12.80
CA GLU A 267 1.89 -12.44 14.09
C GLU A 267 2.34 -11.27 14.98
N LEU A 268 1.37 -10.61 15.62
CA LEU A 268 1.62 -9.66 16.71
C LEU A 268 1.69 -10.42 18.02
N PHE A 269 2.46 -9.92 18.99
CA PHE A 269 2.59 -10.58 20.29
C PHE A 269 2.22 -9.64 21.44
N GLU A 270 1.94 -10.26 22.59
CA GLU A 270 1.67 -9.59 23.85
C GLU A 270 2.87 -9.73 24.78
N CYS A 271 3.19 -8.66 25.50
CA CYS A 271 4.31 -8.61 26.42
C CYS A 271 3.86 -7.91 27.70
N ALA A 272 3.71 -8.68 28.77
CA ALA A 272 3.15 -8.22 30.04
C ALA A 272 1.79 -7.50 29.85
N ASN A 273 1.73 -6.19 30.06
CA ASN A 273 0.53 -5.36 29.96
C ASN A 273 0.35 -4.66 28.60
N ILE A 274 1.24 -4.90 27.62
CA ILE A 274 1.19 -4.28 26.28
C ILE A 274 0.84 -5.33 25.23
N GLN A 275 -0.18 -5.04 24.40
CA GLN A 275 -0.67 -5.92 23.34
C GLN A 275 -0.40 -5.35 21.95
N GLY A 276 -0.53 -6.18 20.92
CA GLY A 276 -0.41 -5.74 19.52
C GLY A 276 1.00 -5.33 19.13
N ILE A 277 2.03 -5.94 19.73
CA ILE A 277 3.42 -5.56 19.51
C ILE A 277 3.93 -6.19 18.21
N GLY A 278 4.46 -5.34 17.32
CA GLY A 278 5.01 -5.70 16.02
C GLY A 278 6.51 -5.43 15.89
N TYR A 279 7.04 -5.57 14.67
CA TYR A 279 8.36 -5.04 14.31
C TYR A 279 8.46 -3.55 14.70
N PRO A 280 9.57 -3.07 15.29
CA PRO A 280 10.87 -3.73 15.40
C PRO A 280 11.05 -4.64 16.63
N PHE A 281 10.05 -4.74 17.51
CA PHE A 281 10.18 -5.46 18.77
C PHE A 281 10.05 -6.96 18.60
N TRP A 282 10.78 -7.70 19.43
CA TRP A 282 10.71 -9.16 19.50
C TRP A 282 11.01 -9.64 20.93
N GLY A 283 10.66 -10.89 21.24
CA GLY A 283 10.81 -11.44 22.57
C GLY A 283 9.75 -12.51 22.88
N GLN A 284 9.95 -13.24 23.98
CA GLN A 284 9.09 -14.38 24.37
C GLN A 284 8.93 -15.40 23.24
N ASN A 285 7.73 -15.47 22.65
CA ASN A 285 7.38 -16.41 21.59
C ASN A 285 7.60 -15.84 20.18
N ARG A 286 7.92 -14.54 20.05
CA ARG A 286 8.25 -13.93 18.76
C ARG A 286 9.73 -14.15 18.45
N LEU A 287 10.00 -14.79 17.32
CA LEU A 287 11.33 -15.21 16.91
C LEU A 287 12.27 -14.00 16.69
N PRO A 288 13.59 -14.13 16.97
CA PRO A 288 14.52 -12.99 16.89
C PRO A 288 14.59 -12.33 15.52
N TYR A 289 14.49 -13.13 14.45
CA TYR A 289 14.54 -12.64 13.07
C TYR A 289 13.27 -11.86 12.68
N CYS A 290 12.22 -11.83 13.51
CA CYS A 290 11.01 -11.04 13.29
C CYS A 290 11.05 -9.64 13.89
N GLY A 291 12.21 -9.22 14.39
CA GLY A 291 12.45 -7.89 14.92
C GLY A 291 13.86 -7.41 14.64
N HIS A 292 14.19 -6.23 15.15
CA HIS A 292 15.52 -5.67 15.10
C HIS A 292 16.34 -6.14 16.32
N PRO A 293 17.61 -6.55 16.17
CA PRO A 293 18.40 -7.17 17.26
C PRO A 293 18.46 -6.34 18.56
N ARG A 294 18.40 -5.01 18.43
CA ARG A 294 18.46 -4.04 19.55
C ARG A 294 17.11 -3.72 20.20
N PHE A 295 16.02 -4.38 19.79
CA PHE A 295 14.64 -4.13 20.28
C PHE A 295 14.06 -5.35 20.99
N ARG A 296 14.91 -6.17 21.61
CA ARG A 296 14.47 -7.32 22.40
C ARG A 296 13.74 -6.84 23.66
N LEU A 297 12.52 -7.30 23.84
CA LEU A 297 11.74 -7.10 25.06
C LEU A 297 11.83 -8.34 25.96
N ASN A 298 12.12 -8.10 27.24
CA ASN A 298 11.93 -9.07 28.30
C ASN A 298 10.56 -8.87 28.93
N CYS A 299 9.64 -9.81 28.72
CA CYS A 299 8.27 -9.73 29.22
C CYS A 299 8.06 -10.42 30.58
N GLN A 300 9.13 -10.77 31.30
CA GLN A 300 9.02 -11.33 32.64
C GLN A 300 8.68 -10.23 33.64
N GLY A 301 7.58 -10.38 34.37
CA GLY A 301 7.15 -9.43 35.40
C GLY A 301 5.88 -8.68 35.02
N ASP A 302 5.72 -7.49 35.57
CA ASP A 302 4.50 -6.67 35.49
C ASP A 302 4.53 -5.61 34.38
N ALA A 303 5.68 -5.39 33.72
CA ALA A 303 5.78 -4.65 32.46
C ALA A 303 6.97 -5.15 31.62
N PRO A 304 7.01 -4.84 30.31
CA PRO A 304 8.17 -5.17 29.48
C PRO A 304 9.41 -4.39 29.91
N ILE A 305 10.56 -5.05 29.86
CA ILE A 305 11.87 -4.44 30.05
C ILE A 305 12.63 -4.48 28.73
N ILE A 306 13.18 -3.33 28.32
CA ILE A 306 14.11 -3.21 27.19
C ILE A 306 15.48 -2.80 27.72
N THR A 307 16.53 -3.47 27.26
CA THR A 307 17.91 -3.11 27.58
C THR A 307 18.47 -2.27 26.44
N ILE A 308 18.83 -1.02 26.73
CA ILE A 308 19.46 -0.10 25.77
C ILE A 308 20.91 0.09 26.19
N LEU A 309 21.84 -0.29 25.31
CA LEU A 309 23.27 -0.42 25.62
C LEU A 309 23.52 -1.35 26.82
N SER A 310 23.61 -0.80 28.02
CA SER A 310 23.85 -1.52 29.27
C SER A 310 22.86 -1.15 30.39
N MET A 311 21.78 -0.43 30.05
CA MET A 311 20.80 0.06 31.01
C MET A 311 19.41 -0.54 30.72
N ASP A 312 18.76 -1.01 31.78
CA ASP A 312 17.42 -1.57 31.70
C ASP A 312 16.37 -0.49 31.89
N PHE A 313 15.39 -0.50 31.00
CA PHE A 313 14.28 0.42 30.99
C PHE A 313 12.96 -0.35 31.01
N ARG A 314 12.06 0.07 31.88
CA ARG A 314 10.67 -0.35 31.87
C ARG A 314 9.95 0.33 30.71
N VAL A 315 9.27 -0.42 29.86
CA VAL A 315 8.46 0.10 28.76
C VAL A 315 7.06 0.39 29.28
N LEU A 316 6.64 1.64 29.16
CA LEU A 316 5.32 2.12 29.60
C LEU A 316 4.31 2.17 28.46
N ALA A 317 4.75 2.50 27.25
CA ALA A 317 3.91 2.55 26.06
C ALA A 317 4.72 2.38 24.77
N ILE A 318 4.08 1.78 23.76
CA ILE A 318 4.59 1.65 22.39
C ILE A 318 3.54 2.23 21.45
N ASP A 319 3.91 3.23 20.65
CA ASP A 319 3.06 3.76 19.58
C ASP A 319 3.74 3.54 18.23
N ASN A 320 3.24 2.55 17.50
CA ASN A 320 3.80 2.16 16.21
C ASN A 320 3.52 3.18 15.09
N LYS A 321 2.49 4.02 15.24
CA LYS A 321 2.14 5.04 14.22
C LYS A 321 3.12 6.22 14.28
N THR A 322 3.42 6.67 15.49
CA THR A 322 4.36 7.78 15.70
C THR A 322 5.81 7.30 15.85
N GLN A 323 6.01 5.97 15.91
CA GLN A 323 7.30 5.33 16.14
C GLN A 323 7.93 5.80 17.46
N THR A 324 7.10 5.88 18.51
CA THR A 324 7.52 6.37 19.84
C THR A 324 7.35 5.35 20.97
N LEU A 325 8.37 5.24 21.80
CA LEU A 325 8.52 4.31 22.91
C LEU A 325 8.66 5.11 24.20
N THR A 326 7.72 4.99 25.13
CA THR A 326 7.82 5.64 26.45
C THR A 326 8.49 4.69 27.43
N VAL A 327 9.56 5.14 28.08
CA VAL A 327 10.35 4.33 29.00
C VAL A 327 10.64 5.03 30.32
N ALA A 328 10.74 4.26 31.40
CA ALA A 328 11.27 4.69 32.69
C ALA A 328 12.48 3.83 33.05
N ARG A 329 13.46 4.41 33.76
CA ARG A 329 14.62 3.64 34.22
C ARG A 329 14.19 2.58 35.23
N GLN A 330 14.55 1.33 34.97
CA GLN A 330 14.08 0.20 35.77
C GLN A 330 14.60 0.26 37.21
N ASP A 331 15.84 0.69 37.43
CA ASP A 331 16.45 0.78 38.75
C ASP A 331 16.00 2.00 39.56
N LEU A 332 15.31 2.95 38.91
CA LEU A 332 14.68 4.10 39.53
C LEU A 332 13.17 3.93 39.76
N TRP A 333 12.59 2.82 39.29
CA TRP A 333 11.15 2.54 39.38
C TRP A 333 10.72 2.31 40.83
N ASN A 334 9.81 3.14 41.35
CA ASN A 334 9.42 3.15 42.76
C ASN A 334 10.62 3.25 43.75
N ASN A 335 11.79 3.68 43.28
CA ASN A 335 13.01 3.74 44.08
C ASN A 335 13.94 4.85 43.61
N ILE A 336 14.09 5.92 44.37
CA ILE A 336 14.99 7.04 44.03
C ILE A 336 16.45 6.81 44.45
N CYS A 337 16.75 5.61 44.98
CA CYS A 337 18.03 5.20 45.54
C CYS A 337 18.59 3.96 44.83
N PRO A 338 19.13 4.13 43.61
CA PRO A 338 19.75 3.02 42.91
C PRO A 338 21.08 2.63 43.56
N ILE A 339 21.49 1.37 43.40
CA ILE A 339 22.76 0.85 43.92
C ILE A 339 23.94 1.48 43.17
N PHE A 340 23.77 1.75 41.89
CA PHE A 340 24.80 2.32 41.03
C PHE A 340 24.38 3.68 40.48
N LEU A 341 25.27 4.67 40.60
CA LEU A 341 25.02 6.05 40.19
C LEU A 341 25.63 6.30 38.80
N TYR A 342 24.91 5.92 37.75
CA TYR A 342 25.30 6.20 36.36
C TYR A 342 24.25 7.08 35.68
N ASN A 343 24.71 8.03 34.85
CA ASN A 343 23.84 8.84 34.01
C ASN A 343 23.04 7.96 33.05
N THR A 344 21.84 8.42 32.68
CA THR A 344 21.04 7.75 31.65
C THR A 344 21.80 7.76 30.32
N THR A 345 22.05 6.56 29.78
CA THR A 345 22.74 6.35 28.50
C THR A 345 21.77 5.89 27.43
N MET A 346 21.94 6.37 26.20
CA MET A 346 21.04 6.09 25.08
C MET A 346 21.81 5.70 23.82
N ASP A 347 21.28 4.76 23.04
CA ASP A 347 21.84 4.42 21.71
C ASP A 347 21.27 5.37 20.65
N PHE A 348 21.95 6.49 20.43
CA PHE A 348 21.52 7.53 19.49
C PHE A 348 21.57 7.12 18.00
N ASN A 349 22.06 5.91 17.68
CA ASN A 349 22.02 5.41 16.31
C ASN A 349 20.61 4.95 15.90
N ILE A 350 19.82 4.46 16.86
CA ILE A 350 18.49 3.88 16.62
C ILE A 350 17.38 4.55 17.44
N PHE A 351 17.74 5.49 18.31
CA PHE A 351 16.79 6.27 19.09
C PHE A 351 17.14 7.76 19.12
N SER A 352 16.12 8.59 19.30
CA SER A 352 16.25 10.02 19.62
C SER A 352 15.23 10.42 20.67
N TYR A 353 15.55 11.43 21.46
CA TYR A 353 14.56 12.01 22.38
C TYR A 353 13.44 12.70 21.60
N SER A 354 12.18 12.44 21.95
CA SER A 354 11.05 13.20 21.43
C SER A 354 11.10 14.65 21.92
N ILE A 355 10.37 15.54 21.22
CA ILE A 355 10.16 16.92 21.66
C ILE A 355 9.54 16.95 23.07
N ARG A 356 9.85 18.00 23.86
CA ARG A 356 9.35 18.23 25.24
C ARG A 356 9.92 17.30 26.31
N GLN A 357 11.24 17.15 26.29
CA GLN A 357 11.97 16.42 27.33
C GLN A 357 13.01 17.32 27.97
N ARG A 358 13.18 17.17 29.27
CA ARG A 358 14.16 17.91 30.03
C ARG A 358 14.86 17.00 31.04
N ASN A 359 16.10 17.34 31.32
CA ASN A 359 16.93 16.61 32.26
C ASN A 359 16.68 17.11 33.69
N ILE A 360 16.46 16.17 34.59
CA ILE A 360 16.59 16.37 36.02
C ILE A 360 17.91 15.76 36.49
N SER A 361 18.55 16.40 37.47
CA SER A 361 19.71 15.85 38.15
C SER A 361 19.33 15.40 39.55
N LEU A 362 19.66 14.15 39.87
CA LEU A 362 19.60 13.58 41.20
C LEU A 362 21.01 13.62 41.79
N HIS A 363 21.21 14.40 42.85
CA HIS A 363 22.49 14.58 43.52
C HIS A 363 22.54 13.77 44.81
N TYR A 364 23.63 13.02 44.99
CA TYR A 364 23.81 12.07 46.09
C TYR A 364 25.08 12.39 46.89
N GLY A 365 25.09 12.04 48.18
CA GLY A 365 26.28 12.23 49.01
C GLY A 365 26.55 13.69 49.35
N CYS A 366 25.52 14.52 49.48
CA CYS A 366 25.68 15.97 49.62
C CYS A 366 25.95 16.41 51.06
N THR A 367 26.61 17.56 51.21
CA THR A 367 26.80 18.23 52.50
C THR A 367 25.45 18.54 53.16
N ARG A 368 25.31 18.19 54.45
CA ARG A 368 24.07 18.45 55.21
C ARG A 368 23.81 19.94 55.32
N PHE A 369 22.67 20.40 54.81
CA PHE A 369 22.20 21.76 55.03
C PHE A 369 21.45 21.85 56.38
N PRO A 370 21.56 22.96 57.16
CA PRO A 370 20.97 23.04 58.50
C PRO A 370 19.43 22.99 58.52
N VAL A 371 18.79 23.24 57.39
CA VAL A 371 17.32 23.31 57.26
C VAL A 371 16.88 22.29 56.20
N PRO A 372 15.82 21.50 56.45
CA PRO A 372 15.24 20.62 55.44
C PRO A 372 14.73 21.44 54.25
N LEU A 373 15.13 21.04 53.04
CA LEU A 373 14.69 21.68 51.80
C LEU A 373 13.68 20.78 51.10
N GLN A 374 12.75 21.36 50.35
CA GLN A 374 11.69 20.60 49.68
C GLN A 374 12.22 19.63 48.62
N ASN A 375 13.27 20.03 47.92
CA ASN A 375 13.90 19.18 46.92
C ASN A 375 14.89 18.17 47.53
N GLN A 376 14.94 18.07 48.86
CA GLN A 376 15.75 17.10 49.57
C GLN A 376 15.03 15.77 49.68
N PHE A 377 15.77 14.69 49.49
CA PHE A 377 15.32 13.34 49.79
C PHE A 377 16.45 12.58 50.50
N ASP A 378 16.07 11.53 51.23
CA ASP A 378 17.02 10.70 51.95
C ASP A 378 17.44 9.53 51.07
N CYS A 379 18.75 9.35 50.93
CA CYS A 379 19.30 8.24 50.18
C CYS A 379 20.60 7.69 50.79
N ASN A 380 20.59 6.39 51.06
CA ASN A 380 21.71 5.69 51.67
C ASN A 380 22.51 4.94 50.60
N VAL A 381 23.26 5.68 49.79
CA VAL A 381 24.20 5.06 48.84
C VAL A 381 25.32 4.42 49.66
N ASN A 382 25.56 3.11 49.48
CA ASN A 382 26.58 2.33 50.21
C ASN A 382 26.49 2.38 51.74
N SER A 383 25.28 2.39 52.31
CA SER A 383 25.03 2.34 53.77
C SER A 383 25.53 3.55 54.58
N THR A 384 25.94 4.64 53.93
CA THR A 384 26.20 5.93 54.58
C THR A 384 25.01 6.86 54.41
N PRO A 385 24.33 7.30 55.49
CA PRO A 385 23.26 8.28 55.40
C PRO A 385 23.79 9.59 54.84
N SER A 386 23.24 10.04 53.72
CA SER A 386 23.64 11.29 53.08
C SER A 386 22.43 12.08 52.61
N SER A 387 22.51 13.41 52.72
CA SER A 387 21.51 14.31 52.14
C SER A 387 21.60 14.20 50.62
N SER A 388 20.46 14.02 49.95
CA SER A 388 20.36 13.98 48.49
C SER A 388 19.36 15.04 48.03
N TYR A 389 19.56 15.57 46.82
CA TYR A 389 18.75 16.67 46.30
C TYR A 389 18.43 16.44 44.83
N PHE A 390 17.27 16.91 44.37
CA PHE A 390 16.99 16.98 42.94
C PHE A 390 16.98 18.42 42.45
N THR A 391 17.50 18.66 41.24
CA THR A 391 17.51 19.97 40.60
C THR A 391 17.17 19.87 39.12
N MET A 392 16.76 21.00 38.55
CA MET A 392 16.64 21.15 37.10
C MET A 392 18.01 21.46 36.48
N GLY A 393 18.33 20.83 35.34
CA GLY A 393 19.62 21.03 34.67
C GLY A 393 20.74 20.11 35.16
N GLU A 394 21.97 20.37 34.72
CA GLU A 394 23.08 19.39 34.74
C GLU A 394 24.24 19.74 35.68
N THR A 395 24.08 20.75 36.53
CA THR A 395 25.19 21.24 37.38
C THR A 395 25.38 20.35 38.62
N PRO A 396 26.55 19.72 38.83
CA PRO A 396 26.80 18.79 39.94
C PRO A 396 26.85 19.49 41.31
N ASN A 397 27.13 20.80 41.32
CA ASN A 397 27.08 21.66 42.49
C ASN A 397 26.11 22.79 42.20
N PHE A 398 25.39 23.23 43.23
CA PHE A 398 24.39 24.28 43.09
C PHE A 398 24.33 25.12 44.38
N VAL A 399 23.79 26.33 44.24
CA VAL A 399 23.73 27.30 45.34
C VAL A 399 22.31 27.38 45.86
N ILE A 400 22.15 27.22 47.17
CA ILE A 400 20.89 27.47 47.87
C ILE A 400 21.16 28.51 48.97
N ASN A 401 20.42 29.61 48.99
CA ASN A 401 20.54 30.66 50.01
C ASN A 401 21.99 31.12 50.23
N ASN A 402 22.73 31.39 49.15
CA ASN A 402 24.15 31.77 49.15
C ASN A 402 25.11 30.72 49.75
N THR A 403 24.66 29.47 49.94
CA THR A 403 25.49 28.35 50.36
C THR A 403 25.67 27.39 49.19
N THR A 404 26.91 27.12 48.83
CA THR A 404 27.26 26.06 47.86
C THR A 404 27.02 24.70 48.48
N ILE A 405 26.12 23.92 47.90
CA ILE A 405 25.96 22.51 48.21
C ILE A 405 26.92 21.73 47.31
N THR A 406 27.73 20.90 47.94
CA THR A 406 28.66 19.99 47.25
C THR A 406 28.20 18.56 47.42
N CYS A 407 28.22 17.81 46.33
CA CYS A 407 27.72 16.44 46.25
C CYS A 407 28.79 15.53 45.66
N ASN A 408 28.80 14.26 46.07
CA ASN A 408 29.81 13.30 45.63
C ASN A 408 29.55 12.80 44.21
N SER A 409 28.28 12.71 43.81
CA SER A 409 27.87 12.16 42.52
C SER A 409 26.51 12.70 42.12
N ASN A 410 26.23 12.72 40.82
CA ASN A 410 24.92 13.02 40.28
C ASN A 410 24.51 11.99 39.22
N VAL A 411 23.20 11.79 39.09
CA VAL A 411 22.58 10.99 38.03
C VAL A 411 21.64 11.90 37.24
N ILE A 412 21.89 12.02 35.95
CA ILE A 412 21.04 12.78 35.04
C ILE A 412 20.01 11.85 34.43
N VAL A 413 18.73 12.21 34.58
CA VAL A 413 17.59 11.43 34.07
C VAL A 413 16.69 12.34 33.21
N PRO A 414 16.40 11.96 31.96
CA PRO A 414 15.37 12.64 31.18
C PRO A 414 13.98 12.36 31.76
N VAL A 415 13.13 13.38 31.79
CA VAL A 415 11.71 13.26 32.14
C VAL A 415 10.88 14.13 31.20
N ASN A 416 9.56 13.93 31.21
CA ASN A 416 8.64 14.78 30.47
C ASN A 416 8.71 16.24 30.96
N GLU A 417 8.65 17.20 30.03
CA GLU A 417 8.67 18.63 30.36
C GLU A 417 7.55 19.04 31.33
N THR A 418 6.36 18.44 31.25
CA THR A 418 5.27 18.73 32.21
C THR A 418 5.62 18.32 33.63
N SER A 419 6.34 17.22 33.82
CA SER A 419 6.86 16.80 35.12
C SER A 419 7.88 17.82 35.65
N THR A 420 8.66 18.44 34.77
CA THR A 420 9.63 19.46 35.18
C THR A 420 8.99 20.75 35.67
N GLU A 421 7.86 21.15 35.10
CA GLU A 421 7.09 22.30 35.59
C GLU A 421 6.64 22.08 37.04
N ILE A 422 6.14 20.87 37.34
CA ILE A 422 5.73 20.49 38.70
C ILE A 422 6.93 20.46 39.66
N LEU A 423 8.06 19.89 39.23
CA LEU A 423 9.27 19.77 40.05
C LEU A 423 10.00 21.11 40.27
N SER A 424 9.79 22.08 39.39
CA SER A 424 10.32 23.44 39.54
C SER A 424 9.58 24.28 40.57
N SER A 425 8.41 23.81 41.05
CA SER A 425 7.60 24.55 42.02
C SER A 425 8.16 24.49 43.45
N LEU A 426 7.89 25.55 44.22
CA LEU A 426 8.12 25.61 45.67
C LEU A 426 7.14 24.74 46.48
N SER A 427 6.51 23.76 45.85
CA SER A 427 5.70 22.73 46.53
C SER A 427 6.04 21.32 46.04
N ALA A 428 7.12 21.17 45.27
CA ALA A 428 7.58 19.87 44.81
C ALA A 428 7.99 18.99 46.01
N THR A 429 7.56 17.74 45.98
CA THR A 429 7.90 16.74 47.01
C THR A 429 8.62 15.56 46.38
N THR A 430 9.20 14.71 47.23
CA THR A 430 9.76 13.42 46.81
C THR A 430 8.74 12.54 46.07
N ASN A 431 7.46 12.61 46.41
CA ASN A 431 6.42 11.87 45.68
C ASN A 431 6.23 12.40 44.25
N ASN A 432 6.35 13.72 44.05
CA ASN A 432 6.34 14.30 42.71
C ASN A 432 7.55 13.83 41.90
N LEU A 433 8.71 13.69 42.55
CA LEU A 433 9.92 13.17 41.91
C LEU A 433 9.74 11.71 41.50
N THR A 434 9.26 10.86 42.40
CA THR A 434 8.97 9.44 42.09
C THR A 434 7.98 9.35 40.95
N ALA A 435 6.89 10.11 40.99
CA ALA A 435 5.90 10.13 39.90
C ALA A 435 6.48 10.64 38.56
N ALA A 436 7.44 11.57 38.59
CA ALA A 436 8.13 12.04 37.38
C ALA A 436 9.06 10.97 36.79
N LEU A 437 9.81 10.26 37.64
CA LEU A 437 10.70 9.17 37.24
C LEU A 437 9.91 7.96 36.72
N ASP A 438 8.83 7.60 37.41
CA ASP A 438 7.92 6.51 37.01
C ASP A 438 7.08 6.90 35.78
N GLY A 439 6.84 8.20 35.54
CA GLY A 439 6.22 8.69 34.31
C GLY A 439 7.15 8.57 33.09
N GLY A 440 8.47 8.51 33.32
CA GLY A 440 9.47 8.26 32.30
C GLY A 440 9.62 9.39 31.27
N PHE A 441 10.18 9.01 30.12
CA PHE A 441 10.42 9.88 28.97
C PHE A 441 10.19 9.11 27.66
N GLN A 442 9.98 9.83 26.57
CA GLN A 442 9.64 9.24 25.28
C GLN A 442 10.88 9.12 24.38
N LEU A 443 10.92 8.11 23.55
CA LEU A 443 11.98 7.91 22.57
C LEU A 443 11.32 7.73 21.22
N GLN A 444 11.79 8.44 20.21
CA GLN A 444 11.49 8.09 18.83
C GLN A 444 12.51 7.06 18.38
N TRP A 445 12.08 5.97 17.74
CA TRP A 445 12.98 4.95 17.24
C TRP A 445 13.09 4.99 15.72
N ASP A 446 14.26 4.60 15.20
CA ASP A 446 14.47 4.26 13.80
C ASP A 446 15.09 2.87 13.71
N ALA A 447 14.30 1.93 13.17
CA ALA A 447 14.72 0.54 12.96
C ALA A 447 14.50 0.16 11.49
N ASN A 448 15.01 0.97 10.56
CA ASN A 448 14.70 0.86 9.13
C ASN A 448 13.20 1.02 8.87
N ASN A 449 12.58 1.99 9.56
CA ASN A 449 11.14 2.16 9.55
C ASN A 449 10.60 2.38 8.13
N MET A 450 11.32 3.16 7.31
CA MET A 450 10.98 3.39 5.90
C MET A 450 10.98 2.09 5.08
N TYR A 451 11.97 1.21 5.28
CA TYR A 451 12.02 -0.07 4.55
C TYR A 451 10.93 -1.01 5.04
N CYS A 452 10.58 -0.95 6.32
CA CYS A 452 9.47 -1.71 6.86
C CYS A 452 8.12 -1.24 6.27
N THR A 453 7.90 0.07 6.14
CA THR A 453 6.72 0.61 5.45
C THR A 453 6.64 0.10 4.01
N GLN A 454 7.73 0.23 3.24
CA GLN A 454 7.79 -0.29 1.86
C GLN A 454 7.50 -1.79 1.78
N CYS A 455 8.09 -2.57 2.69
CA CYS A 455 7.87 -4.01 2.77
C CYS A 455 6.39 -4.34 3.01
N ASN A 456 5.77 -3.71 4.00
CA ASN A 456 4.35 -3.92 4.31
C ASN A 456 3.44 -3.48 3.16
N ASP A 457 3.73 -2.35 2.52
CA ASP A 457 2.97 -1.82 1.37
C ASP A 457 3.02 -2.79 0.17
N SER A 458 4.14 -3.50 0.01
CA SER A 458 4.29 -4.56 -0.99
C SER A 458 3.69 -5.92 -0.57
N GLY A 459 3.07 -6.00 0.61
CA GLY A 459 2.44 -7.22 1.13
C GLY A 459 3.34 -8.11 2.01
N GLY A 460 4.59 -7.69 2.26
CA GLY A 460 5.58 -8.43 3.05
C GLY A 460 5.45 -8.27 4.56
N ARG A 461 6.41 -8.85 5.29
CA ARG A 461 6.58 -8.74 6.75
C ARG A 461 8.01 -8.37 7.09
N CYS A 462 8.17 -7.35 7.91
CA CYS A 462 9.48 -6.84 8.32
C CYS A 462 10.18 -7.78 9.31
N GLY A 463 11.49 -7.91 9.15
CA GLY A 463 12.34 -8.63 10.08
C GLY A 463 13.82 -8.32 9.86
N SER A 464 14.67 -9.23 10.33
CA SER A 464 16.11 -9.17 10.14
C SER A 464 16.65 -10.53 9.69
N ASP A 465 17.68 -10.49 8.85
CA ASP A 465 18.38 -11.68 8.41
C ASP A 465 19.11 -12.35 9.59
N SER A 466 18.93 -13.66 9.74
CA SER A 466 19.48 -14.43 10.87
C SER A 466 21.01 -14.50 10.90
N SER A 467 21.68 -14.29 9.78
CA SER A 467 23.14 -14.41 9.62
C SER A 467 23.87 -13.09 9.84
N ASN A 468 23.35 -11.99 9.28
CA ASN A 468 24.04 -10.70 9.30
C ASN A 468 23.25 -9.58 9.99
N THR A 469 22.04 -9.85 10.46
CA THR A 469 21.15 -8.92 11.16
C THR A 469 20.68 -7.70 10.36
N SER A 470 20.94 -7.66 9.05
CA SER A 470 20.41 -6.60 8.18
C SER A 470 18.89 -6.70 8.08
N PHE A 471 18.24 -5.59 7.76
CA PHE A 471 16.81 -5.59 7.49
C PHE A 471 16.46 -6.61 6.40
N ALA A 472 15.36 -7.32 6.60
CA ALA A 472 14.81 -8.28 5.65
C ALA A 472 13.30 -8.06 5.51
N CYS A 473 12.83 -8.05 4.26
CA CYS A 473 11.42 -8.12 3.92
C CYS A 473 11.06 -9.57 3.59
N TYR A 474 10.34 -10.23 4.49
CA TYR A 474 9.84 -11.58 4.24
C TYR A 474 8.56 -11.51 3.42
N CYS A 475 8.49 -12.29 2.36
CA CYS A 475 7.40 -12.40 1.41
C CYS A 475 7.01 -13.86 1.25
N LEU A 476 5.81 -14.12 0.71
CA LEU A 476 5.32 -15.48 0.49
C LEU A 476 6.27 -16.33 -0.37
N ASP A 477 6.94 -15.70 -1.32
CA ASP A 477 7.85 -16.30 -2.29
C ASP A 477 9.33 -16.34 -1.85
N GLY A 478 9.72 -15.56 -0.83
CA GLY A 478 11.10 -15.52 -0.35
C GLY A 478 11.42 -14.34 0.57
N SER A 479 12.71 -14.12 0.84
CA SER A 479 13.19 -12.97 1.60
C SER A 479 13.90 -11.99 0.65
N TYR A 480 13.61 -10.70 0.80
CA TYR A 480 14.09 -9.62 -0.05
C TYR A 480 14.66 -8.48 0.78
N ALA A 481 15.42 -7.58 0.15
CA ALA A 481 16.06 -6.47 0.85
C ALA A 481 15.09 -5.36 1.29
N ARG A 482 13.98 -5.12 0.56
CA ARG A 482 13.07 -3.98 0.84
C ARG A 482 11.59 -4.24 0.57
N THR A 483 11.25 -4.79 -0.58
CA THR A 483 9.86 -5.01 -1.02
C THR A 483 9.69 -6.43 -1.54
N CYS A 484 8.47 -6.95 -1.45
CA CYS A 484 8.06 -8.11 -2.23
C CYS A 484 7.98 -7.70 -3.70
N ARG A 485 8.46 -8.58 -4.60
CA ARG A 485 8.70 -8.30 -6.02
C ARG A 485 10.01 -7.53 -6.23
N ASN A 486 10.93 -8.16 -6.95
CA ASN A 486 12.24 -7.59 -7.25
C ASN A 486 12.10 -6.53 -8.36
N THR A 487 11.67 -5.32 -8.02
CA THR A 487 12.07 -4.16 -8.81
C THR A 487 13.50 -3.84 -8.42
N ASP A 488 14.46 -4.61 -8.93
CA ASP A 488 15.85 -4.16 -9.08
C ASP A 488 15.86 -3.00 -10.08
N GLN A 489 15.22 -1.88 -9.70
CA GLN A 489 15.59 -0.60 -10.23
C GLN A 489 16.74 -0.12 -9.37
N THR A 490 17.91 -0.15 -9.99
CA THR A 490 19.08 0.66 -9.70
C THR A 490 18.70 2.15 -9.58
N GLY A 491 17.96 2.52 -8.55
CA GLY A 491 17.89 3.87 -8.04
C GLY A 491 19.01 3.98 -7.03
N LYS A 492 20.17 4.52 -7.44
CA LYS A 492 21.09 5.11 -6.47
C LYS A 492 20.30 6.20 -5.75
N VAL A 493 19.79 5.90 -4.57
CA VAL A 493 19.36 6.93 -3.63
C VAL A 493 20.64 7.66 -3.26
N LEU A 494 20.81 8.87 -3.78
CA LEU A 494 21.85 9.77 -3.32
C LEU A 494 21.39 10.22 -1.92
N GLU A 495 21.90 9.57 -0.87
CA GLU A 495 21.80 10.11 0.50
C GLU A 495 22.65 11.38 0.56
N LEU A 496 22.01 12.53 0.33
CA LEU A 496 22.58 13.81 0.71
C LEU A 496 22.42 13.94 2.22
N LEU A 497 23.51 13.69 2.95
CA LEU A 497 23.63 14.06 4.37
C LEU A 497 23.54 15.59 4.48
N MET A 498 22.32 16.10 4.59
CA MET A 498 22.11 17.50 4.94
C MET A 498 22.44 17.68 6.43
N PRO A 499 23.22 18.70 6.81
CA PRO A 499 23.21 19.13 8.19
C PRO A 499 21.76 19.53 8.50
N TYR A 500 21.17 18.96 9.56
CA TYR A 500 19.80 19.19 10.07
C TYR A 500 18.65 18.21 9.72
N ARG A 501 18.88 17.03 9.11
CA ARG A 501 17.86 15.95 8.95
C ARG A 501 16.44 16.46 8.58
N GLN A 502 16.26 16.99 7.38
CA GLN A 502 14.93 17.30 6.83
C GLN A 502 14.60 16.39 5.65
N HIS A 503 13.33 15.98 5.55
CA HIS A 503 12.82 15.11 4.48
C HIS A 503 12.47 15.95 3.25
N CYS A 504 13.21 15.80 2.15
CA CYS A 504 12.83 16.34 0.84
C CYS A 504 12.63 15.21 -0.17
N ILE A 505 11.60 15.32 -1.01
CA ILE A 505 11.39 14.40 -2.13
C ILE A 505 12.13 14.97 -3.35
N VAL A 506 12.94 14.14 -4.01
CA VAL A 506 13.70 14.53 -5.20
C VAL A 506 13.14 13.78 -6.41
N ASP A 507 12.58 14.52 -7.35
CA ASP A 507 12.10 14.01 -8.64
C ASP A 507 13.06 14.40 -9.76
N GLN A 508 13.24 13.53 -10.76
CA GLN A 508 13.98 13.86 -11.98
C GLN A 508 13.01 13.97 -13.17
N ILE A 509 12.85 15.17 -13.72
CA ILE A 509 11.97 15.43 -14.87
C ILE A 509 12.77 16.15 -15.96
N GLY A 510 12.85 15.55 -17.15
CA GLY A 510 13.47 16.18 -18.32
C GLY A 510 14.94 16.58 -18.16
N GLY A 511 15.71 15.87 -17.32
CA GLY A 511 17.13 16.19 -17.05
C GLY A 511 17.36 17.19 -15.91
N HIS A 512 16.30 17.74 -15.31
CA HIS A 512 16.37 18.62 -14.14
C HIS A 512 16.01 17.85 -12.86
N LEU A 513 16.67 18.21 -11.75
CA LEU A 513 16.34 17.73 -10.40
C LEU A 513 15.36 18.71 -9.75
N ILE A 514 14.23 18.19 -9.27
CA ILE A 514 13.18 18.96 -8.60
C ILE A 514 13.13 18.54 -7.14
N PHE A 515 13.30 19.51 -6.24
CA PHE A 515 13.26 19.30 -4.79
C PHE A 515 11.92 19.78 -4.24
N LYS A 516 11.17 18.90 -3.57
CA LYS A 516 9.90 19.22 -2.91
C LYS A 516 10.08 19.16 -1.39
N PHE A 517 9.78 20.28 -0.73
CA PHE A 517 9.87 20.45 0.72
C PHE A 517 8.47 20.48 1.35
N SER A 518 8.32 19.91 2.55
CA SER A 518 7.02 19.75 3.21
C SER A 518 6.53 20.98 3.97
N ASP A 519 7.38 21.95 4.33
CA ASP A 519 6.93 23.18 5.01
C ASP A 519 7.94 24.36 4.95
N LEU A 520 7.42 25.57 4.76
CA LEU A 520 8.03 26.92 4.74
C LEU A 520 9.02 27.33 3.63
N GLU A 521 8.65 28.43 2.97
CA GLU A 521 9.37 29.28 1.99
C GLU A 521 10.83 29.60 2.39
N THR A 522 11.10 29.71 3.69
CA THR A 522 12.42 29.98 4.26
C THR A 522 13.42 28.84 4.03
N GLN A 523 12.97 27.58 3.99
CA GLN A 523 13.84 26.40 3.84
C GLN A 523 14.37 26.25 2.41
N ALA A 524 13.52 26.54 1.42
CA ALA A 524 13.92 26.55 0.01
C ALA A 524 14.96 27.66 -0.28
N LEU A 525 14.80 28.83 0.34
CA LEU A 525 15.72 29.97 0.19
C LEU A 525 17.10 29.71 0.81
N GLU A 526 17.17 28.97 1.91
CA GLU A 526 18.44 28.63 2.59
C GLU A 526 19.22 27.54 1.83
N PHE A 527 18.49 26.56 1.27
CA PHE A 527 19.05 25.55 0.37
C PHE A 527 19.61 26.16 -0.93
N ALA A 528 18.86 27.06 -1.58
CA ALA A 528 19.31 27.74 -2.80
C ALA A 528 20.59 28.59 -2.61
N ARG A 529 20.84 29.11 -1.40
CA ARG A 529 22.07 29.89 -1.09
C ARG A 529 23.32 29.05 -0.94
N THR A 530 23.18 27.75 -0.66
CA THR A 530 24.32 26.86 -0.35
C THR A 530 24.77 26.01 -1.55
N TRP A 531 24.02 26.02 -2.65
CA TRP A 531 24.31 25.25 -3.87
C TRP A 531 24.59 26.13 -5.09
N PRO A 532 25.81 26.09 -5.68
CA PRO A 532 26.10 26.85 -6.91
C PRO A 532 25.40 26.20 -8.12
N GLY A 533 24.51 26.93 -8.78
CA GLY A 533 23.79 26.47 -9.99
C GLY A 533 22.26 26.37 -9.88
N PHE A 534 21.66 26.90 -8.80
CA PHE A 534 20.21 26.94 -8.60
C PHE A 534 19.62 28.19 -9.27
N GLU A 535 19.07 28.07 -10.49
CA GLU A 535 18.69 29.24 -11.30
C GLU A 535 17.22 29.68 -11.20
N ASP A 536 16.23 28.86 -10.81
CA ASP A 536 14.82 29.31 -10.76
C ASP A 536 13.95 28.60 -9.71
N CYS A 537 13.26 29.38 -8.85
CA CYS A 537 12.14 28.94 -8.01
C CYS A 537 10.82 29.19 -8.75
N ILE A 538 10.21 28.16 -9.32
CA ILE A 538 8.86 28.27 -9.89
C ILE A 538 7.84 27.95 -8.80
N TYR A 539 7.17 28.97 -8.27
CA TYR A 539 6.01 28.81 -7.38
C TYR A 539 4.77 28.45 -8.20
N GLY A 540 4.13 27.33 -7.87
CA GLY A 540 2.83 26.95 -8.42
C GLY A 540 2.04 26.16 -7.40
N CYS A 541 1.18 26.85 -6.63
CA CYS A 541 0.09 26.18 -5.92
C CYS A 541 -0.96 25.71 -6.94
N ARG A 542 -1.20 24.40 -7.00
CA ARG A 542 -2.49 23.83 -7.38
C ARG A 542 -2.78 22.61 -6.53
#